data_AF-A0A7K2MFZ3-F1
#
_entry.id   AF-A0A7K2MFZ3-F1
#
_cell.length_a   1.000
_cell.length_b   1.000
_cell.length_c   1.000
_cell.angle_alpha   90.00
_cell.angle_beta   90.00
_cell.angle_gamma   90.00
#
_symmetry.space_group_name_H-M   'P 1'
#
loop_
_entity.id
_entity.type
_entity.pdbx_description
1 polymer ?
#
loop_
_entity_poly.entity_id
_entity_poly.type
_entity_poly.pdbx_seq_one_letter_code
_entity_poly.pdbx_strand_id
1 'polypeptide(L)' 'MAGLTGGDPSLLRRINSAVVLHALRATDSATLTEITRVTGLSRPTVEGVVEGLIEAGLVVEAAADGSTAR' A
#
# COMPACT_ATOMS: atom_id res chain seq x y z
N MET A 1 -27.62 -7.93 7.18
CA MET A 1 -27.19 -8.55 5.90
C MET A 1 -26.44 -7.49 5.10
N ALA A 2 -25.12 -7.37 5.27
CA ALA A 2 -24.32 -6.44 4.49
C ALA A 2 -24.04 -7.08 3.13
N GLY A 3 -24.58 -6.47 2.07
CA GLY A 3 -24.50 -6.98 0.70
C GLY A 3 -23.07 -6.96 0.18
N LEU A 4 -22.68 -8.05 -0.49
CA LEU A 4 -21.40 -8.22 -1.18
C LEU A 4 -21.38 -7.44 -2.52
N THR A 5 -22.00 -6.27 -2.56
CA THR A 5 -21.88 -5.31 -3.65
C THR A 5 -20.73 -4.37 -3.30
N GLY A 6 -19.96 -3.89 -4.27
CA GLY A 6 -18.77 -3.04 -4.09
C GLY A 6 -18.99 -1.65 -3.43
N GLY A 7 -19.92 -1.54 -2.48
CA GLY A 7 -20.32 -0.33 -1.76
C GLY A 7 -20.03 -0.36 -0.26
N ASP A 8 -19.28 -1.32 0.28
CA ASP A 8 -18.72 -1.19 1.63
C ASP A 8 -17.29 -0.63 1.54
N PRO A 9 -17.08 0.66 1.88
CA PRO A 9 -15.76 1.29 1.82
C PRO A 9 -14.74 0.58 2.71
N SER A 10 -15.17 -0.11 3.77
CA SER A 10 -14.27 -0.85 4.66
C SER A 10 -13.71 -2.10 3.97
N LEU A 11 -14.51 -2.77 3.13
CA LEU A 11 -14.08 -3.94 2.37
C LEU A 11 -13.07 -3.54 1.29
N LEU A 12 -13.33 -2.46 0.55
CA LEU A 12 -12.36 -1.97 -0.45
C LEU A 12 -11.05 -1.53 0.19
N ARG A 13 -11.08 -0.86 1.35
CA ARG A 13 -9.86 -0.55 2.10
C ARG A 13 -9.10 -1.80 2.49
N ARG A 14 -9.78 -2.84 3.02
CA ARG A 14 -9.14 -4.11 3.38
C ARG A 14 -8.51 -4.81 2.17
N ILE A 15 -9.16 -4.79 1.01
CA ILE A 15 -8.61 -5.32 -0.24
C ILE A 15 -7.35 -4.55 -0.63
N ASN A 16 -7.44 -3.21 -0.67
CA ASN A 16 -6.30 -2.38 -1.06
C ASN A 16 -5.12 -2.56 -0.11
N SER A 17 -5.36 -2.63 1.21
CA SER A 17 -4.34 -2.94 2.21
C SER A 17 -3.68 -4.29 1.99
N ALA A 18 -4.46 -5.33 1.69
CA ALA A 18 -3.91 -6.66 1.40
C ALA A 18 -3.05 -6.65 0.12
N VAL A 19 -3.49 -5.97 -0.94
CA VAL A 19 -2.74 -5.84 -2.20
C VAL A 19 -1.42 -5.09 -1.99
N VAL A 20 -1.43 -3.95 -1.30
CA VAL A 20 -0.21 -3.17 -1.03
C VAL A 20 0.75 -3.93 -0.12
N LEU A 21 0.24 -4.54 0.96
CA LEU A 21 1.08 -5.32 1.88
C LEU A 21 1.69 -6.54 1.18
N HIS A 22 0.97 -7.18 0.26
CA HIS A 22 1.51 -8.28 -0.53
C HIS A 22 2.62 -7.82 -1.47
N ALA A 23 2.43 -6.69 -2.16
CA ALA A 23 3.45 -6.11 -3.03
C ALA A 23 4.73 -5.76 -2.24
N LEU A 24 4.58 -5.15 -1.06
CA LEU A 24 5.70 -4.83 -0.18
C LEU A 24 6.43 -6.08 0.34
N ARG A 25 5.72 -7.17 0.62
CA ARG A 25 6.35 -8.43 1.07
C ARG A 25 7.14 -9.14 -0.02
N ALA A 26 6.93 -8.78 -1.29
CA ALA A 26 7.65 -9.37 -2.42
C ALA A 26 9.00 -8.68 -2.69
N THR A 27 9.33 -7.59 -1.97
CA THR A 27 10.57 -6.83 -2.11
C THR A 27 11.15 -6.51 -0.73
N ASP A 28 12.43 -6.11 -0.67
CA ASP A 28 13.04 -5.67 0.61
C ASP A 28 12.53 -4.26 1.01
N SER A 29 12.34 -3.38 0.03
CA SER A 29 11.73 -2.07 0.16
C SER A 29 11.08 -1.67 -1.17
N ALA A 30 10.20 -0.66 -1.15
CA ALA A 30 9.61 -0.08 -2.36
C ALA A 30 9.21 1.37 -2.12
N THR A 31 9.40 2.21 -3.13
CA THR A 31 8.89 3.58 -3.16
C THR A 31 7.37 3.59 -3.45
N LEU A 32 6.68 4.67 -3.09
CA LEU A 32 5.25 4.86 -3.41
C LEU A 32 4.97 4.75 -4.92
N THR A 33 5.91 5.19 -5.76
CA THR A 33 5.80 5.11 -7.23
C THR A 33 5.85 3.66 -7.70
N GLU A 34 6.74 2.84 -7.14
CA GLU A 34 6.83 1.41 -7.49
C GLU A 34 5.58 0.66 -7.03
N ILE A 35 5.08 0.95 -5.82
CA ILE A 35 3.84 0.35 -5.31
C ILE A 35 2.66 0.71 -6.23
N THR A 36 2.53 1.98 -6.62
CA THR A 36 1.50 2.44 -7.57
C THR A 36 1.59 1.67 -8.89
N ARG A 37 2.81 1.50 -9.44
CA ARG A 37 3.04 0.80 -10.70
C ARG A 37 2.69 -0.69 -10.64
N VAL A 38 3.06 -1.38 -9.56
CA VAL A 38 2.84 -2.82 -9.40
C VAL A 38 1.39 -3.15 -9.05
N THR A 39 0.75 -2.32 -8.23
CA THR A 39 -0.62 -2.56 -7.77
C THR A 39 -1.70 -2.01 -8.70
N GLY A 40 -1.35 -1.04 -9.56
CA GLY A 40 -2.30 -0.31 -10.41
C GLY A 40 -3.25 0.61 -9.63
N LEU A 41 -3.05 0.78 -8.32
CA LEU A 41 -3.84 1.67 -7.48
C LEU A 41 -3.44 3.13 -7.74
N SER A 42 -4.36 4.06 -7.47
CA SER A 42 -4.04 5.49 -7.54
C SER A 42 -3.07 5.90 -6.43
N ARG A 43 -2.25 6.92 -6.68
CA ARG A 43 -1.30 7.41 -5.68
C ARG A 43 -1.96 7.81 -4.34
N PRO A 44 -3.09 8.55 -4.31
CA PRO A 44 -3.79 8.83 -3.05
C PRO A 44 -4.27 7.57 -2.32
N THR A 45 -4.66 6.53 -3.07
CA THR A 45 -5.03 5.24 -2.46
C THR A 45 -3.84 4.55 -1.82
N VAL A 46 -2.69 4.53 -2.51
CA VAL A 46 -1.46 3.94 -1.98
C VAL A 46 -0.99 4.68 -0.73
N GLU A 47 -0.97 6.01 -0.75
CA GLU A 47 -0.57 6.84 0.40
C GLU A 47 -1.44 6.55 1.63
N GLY A 48 -2.77 6.61 1.50
CA GLY A 48 -3.66 6.33 2.62
C GLY A 48 -3.60 4.88 3.12
N VAL A 49 -3.33 3.92 2.24
CA VAL A 49 -3.14 2.52 2.65
C VAL A 49 -1.82 2.35 3.40
N VAL A 50 -0.73 2.92 2.91
CA VAL A 50 0.59 2.85 3.56
C VAL A 50 0.53 3.51 4.93
N GLU A 51 -0.09 4.68 5.04
CA GLU A 51 -0.32 5.35 6.34
C GLU A 51 -1.04 4.42 7.33
N GLY A 52 -2.15 3.81 6.92
CA GLY A 52 -2.87 2.85 7.78
C GLY A 52 -2.06 1.60 8.13
N LEU A 53 -1.16 1.13 7.26
CA LEU A 53 -0.26 0.01 7.56
C LEU A 53 0.86 0.42 8.54
N ILE A 54 1.35 1.65 8.47
CA ILE A 54 2.32 2.22 9.42
C ILE A 54 1.67 2.35 10.80
N GLU A 55 0.47 2.92 10.87
CA GLU A 55 -0.30 3.03 12.12
C GLU A 55 -0.57 1.66 12.75
N ALA A 56 -0.79 0.63 11.93
CA ALA A 56 -0.96 -0.75 12.39
C ALA A 56 0.36 -1.45 12.77
N GLY A 57 1.51 -0.80 12.58
CA GLY A 57 2.83 -1.37 12.86
C GLY A 57 3.25 -2.50 11.91
N LEU A 58 2.64 -2.58 10.72
CA LEU A 58 2.90 -3.64 9.74
C LEU A 58 3.99 -3.28 8.74
N VAL A 59 4.22 -1.98 8.52
CA VAL A 59 5.26 -1.46 7.62
C VAL A 59 5.92 -0.25 8.29
N VAL A 60 7.14 0.09 7.85
CA VAL A 60 7.87 1.27 8.31
C VAL A 60 8.43 2.00 7.10
N GLU A 61 8.56 3.32 7.20
CA GLU A 61 9.27 4.09 6.18
C GLU A 61 10.77 3.77 6.29
N ALA A 62 11.34 3.30 5.18
CA ALA A 62 12.78 3.12 5.09
C ALA A 62 13.44 4.49 4.88
N ALA A 63 14.56 4.73 5.55
CA ALA A 63 15.40 5.87 5.19
C ALA A 63 15.74 5.76 3.70
N ALA A 64 15.72 6.90 3.00
CA ALA A 64 16.20 6.91 1.63
C ALA A 64 17.63 6.40 1.62
N ASP A 65 17.85 5.20 1.07
CA ASP A 65 19.20 4.75 0.77
C ASP A 65 19.79 5.82 -0.13
N GLY A 66 20.86 6.47 0.33
CA GLY A 66 21.52 7.58 -0.35
C GLY A 66 22.09 7.24 -1.73
N SER A 67 21.65 6.16 -2.36
CA SER A 67 21.80 5.93 -3.79
C SER A 67 20.87 6.85 -4.56
N THR A 68 21.19 8.15 -4.52
CA THR A 68 21.02 9.00 -5.69
C THR A 68 21.54 8.20 -6.89
N ALA A 69 20.66 7.97 -7.86
CA ALA A 69 21.02 7.41 -9.16
C ALA A 69 22.37 7.97 -9.61
N ARG A 70 23.35 7.07 -9.80
CA ARG A 70 24.49 7.32 -10.68
C ARG A 70 24.10 6.95 -12.10
#